data_AF-A0A4Q6C352-F1
#
_entry.id   AF-A0A4Q6C352-F1
#
_cell.length_a   1.000
_cell.length_b   1.000
_cell.length_c   1.000
_cell.angle_alpha   90.00
_cell.angle_beta   90.00
_cell.angle_gamma   90.00
#
_symmetry.space_group_name_H-M   'P 1'
#
loop_
_entity.id
_entity.type
_entity.pdbx_description
1 polymer ?
#
loop_
_entity_poly.entity_id
_entity_poly.type
_entity_poly.pdbx_seq_one_letter_code
_entity_poly.pdbx_strand_id
1 'polypeptide(L)'
;MDPFRSSYERSEVTEPSFLSPESIGAALGLGDEDLLIEMANASHWDVATRYHEFKTKPFFKKDEKLRDHLRDISREAILDRAKAVLGQVVRPLKRQLTTLDLLPADAQSSELDLEATLEDAPWVGMNRVPFQAQDLVMEYSQPKTHAVVLCVDTSLSMTGDKLALTAVALAVVLLQFPHDPIGIVAFENQARVLKHPTETLTIDELITRFLDVPAQGYTHLEAGMKSALKLIDEVPRSGLDRPPSTVLLTDGKYTAGRDPGYLGARFPHLLVLKMGSERASRNLCRELAQKGGGTLREIENLEDLPETMYSVVKSLLRGRDFV
;
A
#
# COMPACT_ATOMS: atom_id res chain seq x y z
N MET A 1 -26.87 52.01 31.73
CA MET A 1 -26.99 51.90 30.27
C MET A 1 -25.59 51.79 29.70
N ASP A 2 -25.15 50.59 29.37
CA ASP A 2 -24.49 50.32 28.09
C ASP A 2 -24.51 48.78 27.84
N PRO A 3 -24.70 48.30 26.60
CA PRO A 3 -25.10 46.95 26.29
C PRO A 3 -24.00 46.15 25.60
N PHE A 4 -23.66 44.96 26.08
CA PHE A 4 -23.03 43.93 25.22
C PHE A 4 -23.45 42.53 25.70
N ARG A 5 -24.53 42.04 25.11
CA ARG A 5 -24.82 40.60 25.03
C ARG A 5 -23.97 40.03 23.90
N SER A 6 -23.10 39.07 24.21
CA SER A 6 -22.57 38.15 23.22
C SER A 6 -22.85 36.74 23.70
N SER A 7 -23.61 36.03 22.88
CA SER A 7 -24.11 34.67 23.02
C SER A 7 -22.98 33.64 23.11
N TYR A 8 -23.13 32.74 24.07
CA TYR A 8 -22.41 31.46 24.17
C TYR A 8 -22.87 30.54 23.02
N GLU A 9 -21.94 30.10 22.17
CA GLU A 9 -22.10 28.88 21.36
C GLU A 9 -21.26 27.77 22.00
N ARG A 10 -21.93 26.68 22.37
CA ARG A 10 -21.34 25.47 22.95
C ARG A 10 -20.55 24.73 21.87
N SER A 11 -19.25 24.54 22.10
CA SER A 11 -18.52 23.43 21.51
C SER A 11 -18.95 22.13 22.21
N GLU A 12 -19.62 21.22 21.50
CA GLU A 12 -19.84 19.86 21.98
C GLU A 12 -18.49 19.17 22.14
N VAL A 13 -18.10 18.95 23.41
CA VAL A 13 -17.02 18.05 23.78
C VAL A 13 -17.62 16.64 23.70
N THR A 14 -17.19 15.84 22.75
CA THR A 14 -17.47 14.40 22.73
C THR A 14 -16.89 13.77 23.98
N GLU A 15 -17.75 13.31 24.88
CA GLU A 15 -17.37 12.58 26.09
C GLU A 15 -16.66 11.26 25.72
N PRO A 16 -15.57 10.88 26.43
CA PRO A 16 -15.02 9.55 26.32
C PRO A 16 -16.05 8.53 26.82
N SER A 17 -16.29 7.47 26.04
CA SER A 17 -17.23 6.41 26.41
C SER A 17 -16.70 5.64 27.62
N PHE A 18 -17.28 5.87 28.78
CA PHE A 18 -16.99 5.15 30.02
C PHE A 18 -17.49 3.70 29.96
N LEU A 19 -16.61 2.74 30.23
CA LEU A 19 -16.99 1.38 30.62
C LEU A 19 -17.17 1.32 32.15
N SER A 20 -18.22 0.62 32.61
CA SER A 20 -18.60 0.62 34.03
C SER A 20 -17.70 -0.29 34.91
N PRO A 21 -17.39 0.11 36.16
CA PRO A 21 -16.38 -0.56 37.00
C PRO A 21 -16.77 -1.92 37.64
N GLU A 22 -17.94 -2.49 37.35
CA GLU A 22 -18.46 -3.65 38.11
C GLU A 22 -17.91 -5.03 37.65
N SER A 23 -16.85 -5.08 36.86
CA SER A 23 -16.27 -6.34 36.33
C SER A 23 -14.82 -6.59 36.73
N ILE A 24 -14.27 -5.86 37.71
CA ILE A 24 -12.82 -5.76 37.94
C ILE A 24 -12.46 -6.32 39.31
N GLY A 25 -11.72 -7.44 39.33
CA GLY A 25 -11.31 -8.19 40.52
C GLY A 25 -9.80 -8.45 40.63
N ALA A 26 -9.08 -7.45 41.13
CA ALA A 26 -7.90 -7.49 42.03
C ALA A 26 -6.63 -8.31 41.64
N ALA A 27 -5.66 -7.59 41.07
CA ALA A 27 -4.23 -7.50 41.39
C ALA A 27 -3.47 -8.74 41.95
N LEU A 28 -2.67 -9.38 41.07
CA LEU A 28 -1.19 -9.50 41.17
C LEU A 28 -0.65 -10.35 40.01
N GLY A 29 0.17 -9.73 39.14
CA GLY A 29 0.88 -10.36 38.02
C GLY A 29 0.35 -9.97 36.64
N LEU A 30 0.33 -8.65 36.33
CA LEU A 30 -0.32 -8.02 35.16
C LEU A 30 -1.35 -8.93 34.48
N GLY A 31 -2.47 -9.08 35.17
CA GLY A 31 -3.59 -9.90 34.70
C GLY A 31 -4.23 -9.26 33.47
N ASP A 32 -5.07 -10.05 32.78
CA ASP A 32 -5.84 -9.57 31.63
C ASP A 32 -6.67 -8.29 31.97
N GLU A 33 -7.01 -8.05 33.24
CA GLU A 33 -7.69 -6.84 33.73
C GLU A 33 -6.82 -5.57 33.75
N ASP A 34 -5.53 -5.64 34.14
CA ASP A 34 -4.66 -4.46 34.21
C ASP A 34 -4.38 -3.89 32.81
N LEU A 35 -4.21 -4.78 31.84
CA LEU A 35 -4.09 -4.44 30.41
C LEU A 35 -5.37 -3.75 29.91
N LEU A 36 -6.56 -4.23 30.28
CA LEU A 36 -7.82 -3.61 29.86
C LEU A 36 -8.00 -2.20 30.44
N ILE A 37 -7.58 -1.96 31.69
CA ILE A 37 -7.62 -0.64 32.32
C ILE A 37 -6.61 0.32 31.67
N GLU A 38 -5.41 -0.18 31.37
CA GLU A 38 -4.40 0.58 30.62
C GLU A 38 -4.93 0.97 29.23
N MET A 39 -5.60 0.05 28.55
CA MET A 39 -6.18 0.25 27.23
C MET A 39 -7.34 1.24 27.21
N ALA A 40 -8.17 1.27 28.26
CA ALA A 40 -9.26 2.24 28.37
C ALA A 40 -8.76 3.70 28.34
N ASN A 41 -7.50 3.93 28.70
CA ASN A 41 -6.86 5.25 28.66
C ASN A 41 -5.83 5.40 27.54
N ALA A 42 -5.61 4.36 26.73
CA ALA A 42 -4.62 4.36 25.66
C ALA A 42 -5.15 5.11 24.43
N SER A 43 -4.29 5.79 23.68
CA SER A 43 -4.69 6.38 22.41
C SER A 43 -4.99 5.29 21.38
N HIS A 44 -5.79 5.59 20.36
CA HIS A 44 -6.04 4.64 19.26
C HIS A 44 -4.74 4.18 18.58
N TRP A 45 -3.73 5.05 18.52
CA TRP A 45 -2.41 4.71 18.00
C TRP A 45 -1.67 3.71 18.90
N ASP A 46 -1.71 3.89 20.21
CA ASP A 46 -1.09 2.95 21.17
C ASP A 46 -1.72 1.55 21.07
N VAL A 47 -3.03 1.49 20.83
CA VAL A 47 -3.73 0.21 20.57
C VAL A 47 -3.26 -0.41 19.25
N ALA A 48 -3.08 0.39 18.20
CA ALA A 48 -2.60 -0.10 16.90
C ALA A 48 -1.18 -0.67 16.96
N THR A 49 -0.28 -0.02 17.69
CA THR A 49 1.12 -0.47 17.83
C THR A 49 1.19 -1.74 18.67
N ARG A 50 0.40 -1.83 19.74
CA ARG A 50 0.35 -3.00 20.63
C ARG A 50 -0.57 -4.12 20.16
N TYR A 51 -1.24 -3.99 19.02
CA TYR A 51 -2.21 -4.97 18.52
C TYR A 51 -1.68 -6.41 18.51
N HIS A 52 -0.43 -6.57 18.08
CA HIS A 52 0.26 -7.86 18.02
C HIS A 52 0.47 -8.50 19.41
N GLU A 53 0.66 -7.70 20.47
CA GLU A 53 0.79 -8.19 21.85
C GLU A 53 -0.53 -8.82 22.31
N PHE A 54 -1.66 -8.19 21.97
CA PHE A 54 -3.00 -8.69 22.34
C PHE A 54 -3.29 -10.05 21.71
N LYS A 55 -2.84 -10.32 20.48
CA LYS A 55 -3.03 -11.63 19.81
C LYS A 55 -2.47 -12.81 20.61
N THR A 56 -1.45 -12.56 21.44
CA THR A 56 -0.82 -13.60 22.26
C THR A 56 -1.57 -13.88 23.57
N LYS A 57 -2.47 -12.98 23.98
CA LYS A 57 -3.13 -13.03 25.28
C LYS A 57 -4.36 -13.95 25.30
N PRO A 58 -4.70 -14.57 26.45
CA PRO A 58 -5.84 -15.48 26.55
C PRO A 58 -7.18 -14.81 26.26
N PHE A 59 -7.39 -13.57 26.72
CA PHE A 59 -8.65 -12.83 26.51
C PHE A 59 -8.96 -12.62 25.02
N PHE A 60 -7.96 -12.32 24.20
CA PHE A 60 -8.14 -12.05 22.77
C PHE A 60 -8.66 -13.28 21.99
N LYS A 61 -8.31 -14.48 22.48
CA LYS A 61 -8.80 -15.74 21.91
C LYS A 61 -10.22 -16.09 22.37
N LYS A 62 -10.63 -15.60 23.55
CA LYS A 62 -11.90 -15.97 24.19
C LYS A 62 -13.02 -14.97 23.89
N ASP A 63 -12.71 -13.69 23.78
CA ASP A 63 -13.69 -12.61 23.58
C ASP A 63 -13.61 -12.08 22.15
N GLU A 64 -14.60 -12.46 21.35
CA GLU A 64 -14.73 -12.00 19.97
C GLU A 64 -15.09 -10.51 19.86
N LYS A 65 -15.96 -10.01 20.73
CA LYS A 65 -16.39 -8.60 20.68
C LYS A 65 -15.23 -7.66 21.00
N LEU A 66 -14.46 -8.00 22.02
CA LEU A 66 -13.27 -7.24 22.36
C LEU A 66 -12.24 -7.27 21.23
N ARG A 67 -11.99 -8.44 20.64
CA ARG A 67 -11.08 -8.57 19.49
C ARG A 67 -11.49 -7.69 18.32
N ASP A 68 -12.78 -7.70 17.97
CA ASP A 68 -13.31 -6.87 16.89
C ASP A 68 -13.17 -5.38 17.21
N HIS A 69 -13.48 -4.98 18.45
CA HIS A 69 -13.33 -3.59 18.89
C HIS A 69 -11.87 -3.10 18.83
N LEU A 70 -10.91 -3.91 19.28
CA LEU A 70 -9.49 -3.56 19.19
C LEU A 70 -9.00 -3.46 17.76
N ARG A 71 -9.53 -4.33 16.89
CA ARG A 71 -9.24 -4.28 15.46
C ARG A 71 -9.78 -3.00 14.83
N ASP A 72 -10.99 -2.59 15.19
CA ASP A 72 -11.62 -1.37 14.70
C ASP A 72 -10.85 -0.13 15.14
N ILE A 73 -10.47 -0.03 16.41
CA ILE A 73 -9.63 1.06 16.93
C ILE A 73 -8.29 1.13 16.19
N SER A 74 -7.63 -0.02 16.03
CA SER A 74 -6.33 -0.09 15.35
C SER A 74 -6.45 0.33 13.89
N ARG A 75 -7.52 -0.11 13.22
CA ARG A 75 -7.85 0.25 11.84
C ARG A 75 -8.02 1.76 11.70
N GLU A 76 -8.84 2.38 12.54
CA GLU A 76 -9.09 3.82 12.50
C GLU A 76 -7.80 4.63 12.67
N ALA A 77 -6.97 4.28 13.66
CA ALA A 77 -5.69 4.94 13.86
C ALA A 77 -4.75 4.85 12.64
N ILE A 78 -4.68 3.66 12.02
CA ILE A 78 -3.86 3.44 10.82
C ILE A 78 -4.39 4.26 9.64
N LEU A 79 -5.71 4.28 9.45
CA LEU A 79 -6.36 5.06 8.38
C LEU A 79 -6.14 6.56 8.53
N ASP A 80 -6.29 7.08 9.74
CA ASP A 80 -6.12 8.52 9.99
C ASP A 80 -4.68 8.95 9.75
N ARG A 81 -3.71 8.14 10.21
CA ARG A 81 -2.30 8.40 9.92
C ARG A 81 -1.96 8.27 8.45
N ALA A 82 -2.55 7.30 7.74
CA ALA A 82 -2.38 7.16 6.30
C ALA A 82 -2.90 8.39 5.55
N LYS A 83 -4.10 8.89 5.89
CA LYS A 83 -4.68 10.09 5.30
C LYS A 83 -3.80 11.33 5.52
N ALA A 84 -3.13 11.44 6.67
CA ALA A 84 -2.23 12.55 6.97
C ALA A 84 -0.96 12.57 6.10
N VAL A 85 -0.53 11.42 5.58
CA VAL A 85 0.65 11.28 4.70
C VAL A 85 0.28 11.45 3.21
N LEU A 86 -1.02 11.40 2.86
CA LEU A 86 -1.45 11.52 1.47
C LEU A 86 -1.03 12.86 0.86
N GLY A 87 -0.52 12.79 -0.36
CA GLY A 87 -0.11 13.97 -1.13
C GLY A 87 -0.81 14.04 -2.48
N GLN A 88 -0.57 15.14 -3.21
CA GLN A 88 -1.04 15.23 -4.59
C GLN A 88 -0.31 14.21 -5.48
N VAL A 89 -1.08 13.42 -6.23
CA VAL A 89 -0.57 12.54 -7.29
C VAL A 89 -0.99 13.06 -8.64
N VAL A 90 0.00 13.64 -9.33
CA VAL A 90 -0.01 13.80 -10.78
C VAL A 90 0.40 12.48 -11.41
N ARG A 91 -0.48 11.92 -12.25
CA ARG A 91 -0.22 10.73 -13.07
C ARG A 91 0.39 11.17 -14.41
N PRO A 92 1.45 10.49 -14.89
CA PRO A 92 1.94 10.76 -16.24
C PRO A 92 0.87 10.32 -17.24
N LEU A 93 0.67 11.13 -18.27
CA LEU A 93 -0.22 10.80 -19.37
C LEU A 93 0.60 10.21 -20.52
N LYS A 94 -0.01 9.28 -21.27
CA LYS A 94 0.42 8.90 -22.61
C LYS A 94 -0.52 9.52 -23.62
N ARG A 95 0.03 10.01 -24.72
CA ARG A 95 -0.74 10.50 -25.88
C ARG A 95 -0.82 9.40 -26.92
N GLN A 96 -2.00 9.23 -27.50
CA GLN A 96 -2.29 8.22 -28.50
C GLN A 96 -3.20 8.81 -29.56
N LEU A 97 -3.15 8.23 -30.75
CA LEU A 97 -4.05 8.54 -31.86
C LEU A 97 -5.05 7.40 -32.01
N THR A 98 -6.30 7.75 -32.25
CA THR A 98 -7.37 6.81 -32.60
C THR A 98 -8.42 7.52 -33.44
N THR A 99 -9.33 6.80 -34.06
CA THR A 99 -10.48 7.40 -34.74
C THR A 99 -11.58 7.75 -33.73
N LEU A 100 -12.44 8.73 -34.02
CA LEU A 100 -13.45 9.22 -33.09
C LEU A 100 -14.43 8.13 -32.64
N ASP A 101 -14.72 7.14 -33.48
CA ASP A 101 -15.56 5.98 -33.14
C ASP A 101 -14.90 4.99 -32.16
N LEU A 102 -13.56 4.97 -32.12
CA LEU A 102 -12.74 4.13 -31.24
C LEU A 102 -12.15 4.89 -30.05
N LEU A 103 -12.58 6.13 -29.81
CA LEU A 103 -12.10 6.94 -28.69
C LEU A 103 -12.49 6.30 -27.35
N PRO A 104 -11.54 6.00 -26.46
CA PRO A 104 -11.85 5.40 -25.16
C PRO A 104 -12.64 6.33 -24.25
N ALA A 105 -13.56 5.75 -23.48
CA ALA A 105 -14.42 6.50 -22.55
C ALA A 105 -13.65 7.15 -21.38
N ASP A 106 -12.45 6.67 -21.08
CA ASP A 106 -11.56 7.15 -20.01
C ASP A 106 -10.47 8.12 -20.50
N ALA A 107 -10.58 8.64 -21.73
CA ALA A 107 -9.71 9.69 -22.25
C ALA A 107 -9.82 10.97 -21.40
N GLN A 108 -8.70 11.52 -20.95
CA GLN A 108 -8.66 12.74 -20.11
C GLN A 108 -8.63 14.03 -20.93
N SER A 109 -7.95 14.00 -22.07
CA SER A 109 -7.98 15.07 -23.08
C SER A 109 -8.21 14.41 -24.43
N SER A 110 -9.01 15.02 -25.29
CA SER A 110 -9.18 14.57 -26.67
C SER A 110 -9.29 15.80 -27.57
N GLU A 111 -8.50 15.81 -28.63
CA GLU A 111 -8.40 16.88 -29.61
C GLU A 111 -8.41 16.27 -31.02
N LEU A 112 -9.05 16.93 -31.97
CA LEU A 112 -9.05 16.50 -33.36
C LEU A 112 -7.67 16.79 -33.97
N ASP A 113 -7.01 15.76 -34.51
CA ASP A 113 -5.78 15.92 -35.28
C ASP A 113 -6.14 16.10 -36.77
N LEU A 114 -6.18 17.36 -37.20
CA LEU A 114 -6.55 17.71 -38.58
C LEU A 114 -5.53 17.21 -39.60
N GLU A 115 -4.25 17.17 -39.26
CA GLU A 115 -3.20 16.73 -40.18
C GLU A 115 -3.32 15.23 -40.40
N ALA A 116 -3.37 14.44 -39.31
CA ALA A 116 -3.55 13.00 -39.39
C ALA A 116 -4.89 12.61 -40.05
N THR A 117 -5.97 13.37 -39.78
CA THR A 117 -7.28 13.17 -40.44
C THR A 117 -7.20 13.36 -41.95
N LEU A 118 -6.50 14.40 -42.42
CA LEU A 118 -6.35 14.67 -43.86
C LEU A 118 -5.40 13.67 -44.54
N GLU A 119 -4.42 13.13 -43.82
CA GLU A 119 -3.53 12.07 -44.30
C GLU A 119 -4.24 10.72 -44.45
N ASP A 120 -4.99 10.27 -43.43
CA ASP A 120 -5.68 8.98 -43.43
C ASP A 120 -6.93 8.98 -44.32
N ALA A 121 -7.57 10.13 -44.49
CA ALA A 121 -8.75 10.28 -45.32
C ALA A 121 -8.64 11.48 -46.30
N PRO A 122 -7.76 11.43 -47.32
CA PRO A 122 -7.50 12.55 -48.23
C PRO A 122 -8.74 13.00 -49.04
N TRP A 123 -9.67 12.08 -49.27
CA TRP A 123 -10.93 12.32 -49.96
C TRP A 123 -11.90 13.22 -49.17
N VAL A 124 -11.66 13.40 -47.87
CA VAL A 124 -12.48 14.21 -46.96
C VAL A 124 -12.49 15.69 -47.36
N GLY A 125 -11.44 16.19 -48.00
CA GLY A 125 -11.39 17.57 -48.53
C GLY A 125 -12.14 17.79 -49.85
N MET A 126 -12.67 16.74 -50.49
CA MET A 126 -13.16 16.80 -51.87
C MET A 126 -14.69 16.92 -52.02
N ASN A 127 -15.42 17.21 -50.93
CA ASN A 127 -16.84 17.58 -50.93
C ASN A 127 -17.81 16.55 -51.55
N ARG A 128 -17.42 15.27 -51.59
CA ARG A 128 -18.19 14.20 -52.26
C ARG A 128 -18.81 13.17 -51.30
N VAL A 129 -18.40 13.15 -50.04
CA VAL A 129 -18.89 12.18 -49.03
C VAL A 129 -19.00 12.90 -47.68
N PRO A 130 -20.10 12.74 -46.93
CA PRO A 130 -20.20 13.27 -45.57
C PRO A 130 -19.23 12.56 -44.61
N PHE A 131 -18.69 13.30 -43.64
CA PHE A 131 -17.78 12.79 -42.61
C PHE A 131 -18.43 11.67 -41.79
N GLN A 132 -17.69 10.59 -41.55
CA GLN A 132 -18.00 9.58 -40.56
C GLN A 132 -17.05 9.69 -39.36
N ALA A 133 -17.44 9.18 -38.19
CA ALA A 133 -16.60 9.23 -36.99
C ALA A 133 -15.26 8.48 -37.19
N GLN A 134 -15.28 7.40 -37.97
CA GLN A 134 -14.08 6.64 -38.35
C GLN A 134 -13.10 7.42 -39.25
N ASP A 135 -13.54 8.53 -39.87
CA ASP A 135 -12.67 9.37 -40.71
C ASP A 135 -11.95 10.46 -39.90
N LEU A 136 -12.33 10.66 -38.63
CA LEU A 136 -11.81 11.73 -37.79
C LEU A 136 -10.77 11.15 -36.82
N VAL A 137 -9.51 11.53 -37.03
CA VAL A 137 -8.42 11.14 -36.13
C VAL A 137 -8.40 12.07 -34.92
N MET A 138 -8.39 11.47 -33.75
CA MET A 138 -8.37 12.11 -32.44
C MET A 138 -7.03 11.83 -31.77
N GLU A 139 -6.32 12.88 -31.37
CA GLU A 139 -5.28 12.77 -30.35
C GLU A 139 -5.94 12.76 -28.98
N TYR A 140 -5.65 11.76 -28.16
CA TYR A 140 -6.16 11.70 -26.80
C TYR A 140 -5.09 11.28 -25.80
N SER A 141 -5.33 11.62 -24.54
CA SER A 141 -4.45 11.26 -23.44
C SER A 141 -5.11 10.33 -22.43
N GLN A 142 -4.34 9.38 -21.94
CA GLN A 142 -4.73 8.45 -20.87
C GLN A 142 -3.65 8.37 -19.80
N PRO A 143 -4.00 8.10 -18.54
CA PRO A 143 -3.02 7.79 -17.52
C PRO A 143 -2.17 6.58 -17.92
N LYS A 144 -0.85 6.67 -17.71
CA LYS A 144 -0.01 5.47 -17.81
C LYS A 144 -0.36 4.51 -16.67
N THR A 145 -0.32 3.23 -16.98
CA THR A 145 -0.59 2.17 -16.02
C THR A 145 0.68 1.38 -15.78
N HIS A 146 1.01 1.19 -14.49
CA HIS A 146 2.16 0.42 -14.07
C HIS A 146 1.77 -0.48 -12.91
N ALA A 147 2.19 -1.74 -12.97
CA ALA A 147 1.85 -2.72 -11.96
C ALA A 147 2.96 -2.83 -10.90
N VAL A 148 2.56 -2.92 -9.63
CA VAL A 148 3.48 -3.00 -8.51
C VAL A 148 3.11 -4.16 -7.60
N VAL A 149 4.09 -5.00 -7.26
CA VAL A 149 3.96 -6.03 -6.22
C VAL A 149 4.75 -5.60 -5.00
N LEU A 150 4.09 -5.46 -3.86
CA LEU A 150 4.72 -5.20 -2.57
C LEU A 150 4.96 -6.53 -1.85
N CYS A 151 6.21 -6.79 -1.48
CA CYS A 151 6.61 -7.97 -0.73
C CYS A 151 7.18 -7.50 0.61
N VAL A 152 6.45 -7.75 1.69
CA VAL A 152 6.67 -7.12 2.99
C VAL A 152 7.08 -8.17 4.01
N ASP A 153 8.26 -8.01 4.60
CA ASP A 153 8.72 -8.78 5.74
C ASP A 153 7.94 -8.38 7.00
N THR A 154 7.27 -9.33 7.63
CA THR A 154 6.53 -9.17 8.89
C THR A 154 7.09 -10.06 10.00
N SER A 155 8.35 -10.48 9.90
CA SER A 155 9.04 -11.28 10.92
C SER A 155 9.13 -10.55 12.28
N LEU A 156 9.46 -11.25 13.38
CA LEU A 156 9.38 -10.71 14.75
C LEU A 156 10.27 -9.48 15.02
N SER A 157 11.22 -9.15 14.14
CA SER A 157 11.93 -7.87 14.21
C SER A 157 11.01 -6.68 13.90
N MET A 158 9.84 -6.95 13.30
CA MET A 158 8.69 -6.08 13.04
C MET A 158 7.64 -6.27 14.14
N THR A 159 7.84 -5.64 15.29
CA THR A 159 6.86 -5.56 16.38
C THR A 159 6.49 -4.10 16.63
N GLY A 160 5.39 -3.88 17.33
CA GLY A 160 5.01 -2.55 17.80
C GLY A 160 4.74 -1.57 16.64
N ASP A 161 5.40 -0.42 16.72
CA ASP A 161 5.36 0.66 15.73
C ASP A 161 5.69 0.19 14.31
N LYS A 162 6.57 -0.80 14.15
CA LYS A 162 7.01 -1.22 12.81
C LYS A 162 5.88 -1.83 12.00
N LEU A 163 5.05 -2.66 12.62
CA LEU A 163 3.88 -3.24 11.97
C LEU A 163 2.82 -2.19 11.69
N ALA A 164 2.54 -1.32 12.66
CA ALA A 164 1.56 -0.25 12.49
C ALA A 164 1.97 0.72 11.36
N LEU A 165 3.23 1.15 11.33
CA LEU A 165 3.77 2.02 10.27
C LEU A 165 3.82 1.31 8.91
N THR A 166 4.07 0.00 8.88
CA THR A 166 3.96 -0.79 7.64
C THR A 166 2.53 -0.83 7.13
N ALA A 167 1.55 -1.03 8.02
CA ALA A 167 0.13 -0.99 7.67
C ALA A 167 -0.27 0.40 7.15
N VAL A 168 0.19 1.48 7.79
CA VAL A 168 0.01 2.86 7.33
C VAL A 168 0.60 3.02 5.92
N ALA A 169 1.82 2.55 5.70
CA ALA A 169 2.48 2.64 4.40
C ALA A 169 1.67 1.91 3.31
N LEU A 170 1.15 0.71 3.60
CA LEU A 170 0.33 -0.07 2.65
C LEU A 170 -0.99 0.63 2.36
N ALA A 171 -1.64 1.19 3.38
CA ALA A 171 -2.86 1.97 3.25
C ALA A 171 -2.64 3.22 2.39
N VAL A 172 -1.54 3.96 2.60
CA VAL A 172 -1.16 5.12 1.78
C VAL A 172 -1.05 4.74 0.30
N VAL A 173 -0.40 3.61 -0.01
CA VAL A 173 -0.25 3.14 -1.39
C VAL A 173 -1.61 2.82 -2.02
N LEU A 174 -2.47 2.06 -1.34
CA LEU A 174 -3.80 1.73 -1.89
C LEU A 174 -4.71 2.96 -2.05
N LEU A 175 -4.71 3.87 -1.08
CA LEU A 175 -5.48 5.11 -1.11
C LEU A 175 -5.11 5.98 -2.30
N GLN A 176 -3.81 6.06 -2.60
CA GLN A 176 -3.32 6.94 -3.65
C GLN A 176 -3.45 6.34 -5.05
N PHE A 177 -3.39 5.01 -5.15
CA PHE A 177 -3.34 4.28 -6.42
C PHE A 177 -4.47 3.24 -6.53
N PRO A 178 -5.74 3.62 -6.38
CA PRO A 178 -6.86 2.67 -6.29
C PRO A 178 -7.16 1.92 -7.59
N HIS A 179 -6.69 2.43 -8.74
CA HIS A 179 -6.94 1.85 -10.06
C HIS A 179 -5.72 1.13 -10.64
N ASP A 180 -4.58 1.17 -9.97
CA ASP A 180 -3.35 0.53 -10.46
C ASP A 180 -3.31 -0.95 -10.02
N PRO A 181 -2.77 -1.87 -10.85
CA PRO A 181 -2.62 -3.26 -10.46
C PRO A 181 -1.59 -3.40 -9.34
N ILE A 182 -2.07 -3.56 -8.10
CA ILE A 182 -1.23 -3.64 -6.90
C ILE A 182 -1.43 -4.99 -6.22
N GLY A 183 -0.37 -5.81 -6.21
CA GLY A 183 -0.30 -7.06 -5.46
C GLY A 183 0.42 -6.86 -4.13
N ILE A 184 -0.01 -7.52 -3.06
CA ILE A 184 0.60 -7.39 -1.73
C ILE A 184 0.80 -8.79 -1.13
N VAL A 185 2.04 -9.09 -0.76
CA VAL A 185 2.44 -10.28 0.00
C VAL A 185 3.05 -9.82 1.31
N ALA A 186 2.58 -10.39 2.43
CA ALA A 186 3.29 -10.35 3.70
C ALA A 186 3.97 -11.70 3.92
N PHE A 187 5.20 -11.71 4.41
CA PHE A 187 5.89 -12.95 4.71
C PHE A 187 6.61 -12.89 6.06
N GLU A 188 6.58 -14.02 6.74
CA GLU A 188 7.42 -14.31 7.89
C GLU A 188 7.95 -15.75 7.77
N ASN A 189 7.44 -16.71 8.55
CA ASN A 189 7.69 -18.13 8.33
C ASN A 189 7.06 -18.64 7.01
N GLN A 190 5.88 -18.12 6.67
CA GLN A 190 5.19 -18.40 5.42
C GLN A 190 4.85 -17.09 4.71
N ALA A 191 4.68 -17.17 3.39
CA ALA A 191 4.18 -16.05 2.59
C ALA A 191 2.65 -16.12 2.51
N ARG A 192 1.99 -14.99 2.79
CA ARG A 192 0.54 -14.81 2.71
C ARG A 192 0.24 -13.68 1.73
N VAL A 193 -0.58 -13.98 0.72
CA VAL A 193 -1.12 -12.95 -0.17
C VAL A 193 -2.19 -12.17 0.58
N LEU A 194 -2.03 -10.85 0.65
CA LEU A 194 -2.99 -9.94 1.27
C LEU A 194 -3.93 -9.32 0.24
N LYS A 195 -3.41 -9.06 -0.97
CA LYS A 195 -4.17 -8.52 -2.09
C LYS A 195 -3.61 -9.06 -3.40
N HIS A 196 -4.47 -9.54 -4.30
CA HIS A 196 -4.09 -9.86 -5.68
C HIS A 196 -4.05 -8.59 -6.56
N PRO A 197 -3.23 -8.53 -7.63
CA PRO A 197 -3.03 -7.31 -8.41
C PRO A 197 -4.31 -6.60 -8.86
N THR A 198 -5.28 -7.35 -9.38
CA THR A 198 -6.56 -6.83 -9.89
C THR A 198 -7.73 -7.01 -8.93
N GLU A 199 -7.48 -7.43 -7.69
CA GLU A 199 -8.52 -7.55 -6.67
C GLU A 199 -8.98 -6.17 -6.21
N THR A 200 -10.29 -5.93 -6.26
CA THR A 200 -10.92 -4.80 -5.57
C THR A 200 -10.98 -5.13 -4.08
N LEU A 201 -10.19 -4.40 -3.28
CA LEU A 201 -10.08 -4.60 -1.84
C LEU A 201 -10.21 -3.26 -1.16
N THR A 202 -11.09 -3.16 -0.16
CA THR A 202 -11.16 -1.95 0.68
C THR A 202 -9.95 -1.86 1.59
N ILE A 203 -9.61 -0.65 2.05
CA ILE A 203 -8.47 -0.47 2.95
C ILE A 203 -8.75 -1.17 4.28
N ASP A 204 -9.99 -1.16 4.73
CA ASP A 204 -10.44 -1.83 5.94
C ASP A 204 -10.17 -3.35 5.88
N GLU A 205 -10.48 -3.96 4.74
CA GLU A 205 -10.17 -5.37 4.50
C GLU A 205 -8.67 -5.62 4.41
N LEU A 206 -7.89 -4.74 3.78
CA LEU A 206 -6.44 -4.86 3.74
C LEU A 206 -5.84 -4.84 5.15
N ILE A 207 -6.19 -3.84 5.96
CA ILE A 207 -5.67 -3.68 7.32
C ILE A 207 -6.07 -4.89 8.15
N THR A 208 -7.32 -5.35 8.04
CA THR A 208 -7.79 -6.58 8.71
C THR A 208 -6.93 -7.79 8.31
N ARG A 209 -6.73 -8.04 7.01
CA ARG A 209 -5.91 -9.15 6.51
C ARG A 209 -4.47 -9.05 7.01
N PHE A 210 -3.91 -7.84 7.06
CA PHE A 210 -2.55 -7.58 7.52
C PHE A 210 -2.41 -7.82 9.04
N LEU A 211 -3.32 -7.26 9.85
CA LEU A 211 -3.34 -7.45 11.30
C LEU A 211 -3.56 -8.92 11.69
N ASP A 212 -4.22 -9.71 10.84
CA ASP A 212 -4.39 -11.16 11.03
C ASP A 212 -3.14 -11.99 10.73
N VAL A 213 -2.11 -11.44 10.07
CA VAL A 213 -0.86 -12.16 9.80
C VAL A 213 -0.23 -12.62 11.13
N PRO A 214 0.11 -13.92 11.26
CA PRO A 214 0.85 -14.40 12.43
C PRO A 214 2.23 -13.75 12.50
N ALA A 215 2.72 -13.48 13.70
CA ALA A 215 4.10 -13.04 13.95
C ALA A 215 4.79 -14.09 14.84
N GLN A 216 5.19 -15.21 14.23
CA GLN A 216 5.88 -16.36 14.84
C GLN A 216 7.41 -16.24 14.77
N GLY A 217 7.94 -15.35 13.93
CA GLY A 217 9.28 -14.81 14.12
C GLY A 217 10.41 -15.41 13.31
N TYR A 218 10.06 -16.16 12.28
CA TYR A 218 10.99 -16.58 11.26
C TYR A 218 10.95 -15.64 10.07
N THR A 219 12.05 -15.56 9.34
CA THR A 219 12.15 -14.75 8.12
C THR A 219 12.48 -15.70 6.97
N HIS A 220 11.43 -16.14 6.26
CA HIS A 220 11.51 -17.02 5.09
C HIS A 220 11.50 -16.19 3.81
N LEU A 221 12.56 -15.43 3.59
CA LEU A 221 12.71 -14.49 2.46
C LEU A 221 12.48 -15.16 1.10
N GLU A 222 12.97 -16.38 0.92
CA GLU A 222 12.75 -17.17 -0.29
C GLU A 222 11.26 -17.43 -0.57
N ALA A 223 10.44 -17.70 0.45
CA ALA A 223 9.01 -17.95 0.30
C ALA A 223 8.27 -16.66 -0.09
N GLY A 224 8.62 -15.54 0.55
CA GLY A 224 8.10 -14.21 0.21
C GLY A 224 8.37 -13.86 -1.26
N MET A 225 9.62 -13.99 -1.70
CA MET A 225 10.02 -13.71 -3.08
C MET A 225 9.35 -14.65 -4.10
N LYS A 226 9.21 -15.96 -3.79
CA LYS A 226 8.46 -16.88 -4.65
C LYS A 226 6.99 -16.49 -4.78
N SER A 227 6.36 -16.06 -3.69
CA SER A 227 4.98 -15.60 -3.71
C SER A 227 4.82 -14.29 -4.49
N ALA A 228 5.78 -13.37 -4.37
CA ALA A 228 5.79 -12.14 -5.16
C ALA A 228 5.90 -12.42 -6.67
N LEU A 229 6.76 -13.37 -7.08
CA LEU A 229 6.83 -13.82 -8.48
C LEU A 229 5.51 -14.39 -8.98
N LYS A 230 4.78 -15.16 -8.15
CA LYS A 230 3.44 -15.64 -8.52
C LYS A 230 2.46 -14.49 -8.74
N LEU A 231 2.46 -13.47 -7.87
CA LEU A 231 1.62 -12.29 -8.08
C LEU A 231 2.01 -11.51 -9.35
N ILE A 232 3.30 -11.46 -9.70
CA ILE A 232 3.74 -10.87 -10.96
C ILE A 232 3.13 -11.62 -12.16
N ASP A 233 3.08 -12.95 -12.10
CA ASP A 233 2.50 -13.77 -13.17
C ASP A 233 0.98 -13.54 -13.32
N GLU A 234 0.30 -13.09 -12.27
CA GLU A 234 -1.13 -12.73 -12.30
C GLU A 234 -1.40 -11.32 -12.87
N VAL A 235 -0.37 -10.48 -13.01
CA VAL A 235 -0.54 -9.12 -13.54
C VAL A 235 -0.96 -9.17 -15.02
N PRO A 236 -2.04 -8.45 -15.41
CA PRO A 236 -2.40 -8.32 -16.82
C PRO A 236 -1.26 -7.70 -17.62
N ARG A 237 -0.78 -8.42 -18.63
CA ARG A 237 0.31 -7.91 -19.50
C ARG A 237 -0.18 -6.88 -20.52
N SER A 238 -1.44 -6.97 -20.92
CA SER A 238 -2.09 -6.02 -21.81
C SER A 238 -2.35 -4.69 -21.09
N GLY A 239 -1.98 -3.58 -21.72
CA GLY A 239 -2.26 -2.24 -21.21
C GLY A 239 -1.21 -1.65 -20.26
N LEU A 240 -0.18 -2.43 -19.87
CA LEU A 240 0.94 -1.89 -19.12
C LEU A 240 1.92 -1.16 -20.04
N ASP A 241 2.41 -0.02 -19.59
CA ASP A 241 3.44 0.75 -20.32
C ASP A 241 4.86 0.24 -20.03
N ARG A 242 5.05 -0.57 -18.97
CA ARG A 242 6.34 -1.10 -18.51
C ARG A 242 6.18 -2.47 -17.81
N PRO A 243 7.27 -3.25 -17.66
CA PRO A 243 7.24 -4.48 -16.87
C PRO A 243 6.85 -4.22 -15.40
N PRO A 244 6.11 -5.15 -14.76
CA PRO A 244 5.72 -5.00 -13.36
C PRO A 244 6.94 -4.89 -12.44
N SER A 245 6.86 -4.00 -11.46
CA SER A 245 7.91 -3.80 -10.46
C SER A 245 7.58 -4.50 -9.15
N THR A 246 8.59 -5.05 -8.49
CA THR A 246 8.47 -5.54 -7.12
C THR A 246 9.23 -4.64 -6.16
N VAL A 247 8.59 -4.30 -5.04
CA VAL A 247 9.22 -3.61 -3.91
C VAL A 247 9.31 -4.61 -2.76
N LEU A 248 10.52 -4.98 -2.38
CA LEU A 248 10.81 -5.88 -1.26
C LEU A 248 11.23 -5.07 -0.03
N LEU A 249 10.40 -5.08 1.01
CA LEU A 249 10.73 -4.51 2.32
C LEU A 249 11.28 -5.63 3.22
N THR A 250 12.53 -5.52 3.65
CA THR A 250 13.17 -6.52 4.55
C THR A 250 14.36 -5.91 5.28
N ASP A 251 14.76 -6.48 6.42
CA ASP A 251 16.06 -6.15 7.04
C ASP A 251 17.25 -6.87 6.37
N GLY A 252 16.96 -7.79 5.45
CA GLY A 252 17.91 -8.58 4.66
C GLY A 252 18.46 -9.80 5.38
N LYS A 253 17.83 -10.22 6.50
CA LYS A 253 18.13 -11.48 7.17
C LYS A 253 17.17 -12.56 6.70
N TYR A 254 17.63 -13.80 6.75
CA TYR A 254 16.77 -14.97 6.57
C TYR A 254 17.15 -16.03 7.60
N THR A 255 16.13 -16.61 8.23
CA THR A 255 16.29 -17.65 9.25
C THR A 255 15.62 -18.97 8.84
N ALA A 256 14.92 -18.97 7.70
CA ALA A 256 14.30 -20.13 7.09
C ALA A 256 14.46 -20.13 5.56
N GLY A 257 14.49 -21.33 4.97
CA GLY A 257 14.78 -21.51 3.54
C GLY A 257 16.26 -21.41 3.20
N ARG A 258 16.56 -21.35 1.91
CA ARG A 258 17.92 -21.14 1.39
C ARG A 258 18.15 -19.68 1.00
N ASP A 259 19.40 -19.35 0.71
CA ASP A 259 19.78 -18.06 0.11
C ASP A 259 18.90 -17.74 -1.12
N PRO A 260 18.16 -16.61 -1.11
CA PRO A 260 17.26 -16.25 -2.19
C PRO A 260 17.95 -15.54 -3.37
N GLY A 261 19.28 -15.40 -3.37
CA GLY A 261 20.05 -14.71 -4.41
C GLY A 261 19.81 -15.20 -5.85
N TYR A 262 19.39 -16.45 -6.01
CA TYR A 262 19.01 -17.01 -7.32
C TYR A 262 17.66 -16.48 -7.85
N LEU A 263 16.79 -15.98 -6.97
CA LEU A 263 15.48 -15.43 -7.34
C LEU A 263 15.57 -14.02 -7.91
N GLY A 264 16.59 -13.24 -7.55
CA GLY A 264 16.70 -11.83 -7.96
C GLY A 264 16.54 -11.64 -9.48
N ALA A 265 17.22 -12.45 -10.28
CA ALA A 265 17.20 -12.38 -11.75
C ALA A 265 15.87 -12.84 -12.39
N ARG A 266 14.94 -13.40 -11.60
CA ARG A 266 13.61 -13.80 -12.09
C ARG A 266 12.61 -12.65 -12.06
N PHE A 267 12.90 -11.59 -11.32
CA PHE A 267 12.04 -10.41 -11.28
C PHE A 267 12.28 -9.54 -12.51
N PRO A 268 11.22 -9.06 -13.20
CA PRO A 268 11.38 -8.10 -14.29
C PRO A 268 12.00 -6.77 -13.81
N HIS A 269 11.63 -6.34 -12.61
CA HIS A 269 12.22 -5.22 -11.90
C HIS A 269 12.07 -5.43 -10.37
N LEU A 270 13.17 -5.40 -9.61
CA LEU A 270 13.19 -5.59 -8.15
C LEU A 270 13.89 -4.45 -7.44
N LEU A 271 13.12 -3.69 -6.66
CA LEU A 271 13.62 -2.67 -5.74
C LEU A 271 13.60 -3.23 -4.32
N VAL A 272 14.68 -2.99 -3.57
CA VAL A 272 14.80 -3.45 -2.18
C VAL A 272 14.83 -2.26 -1.24
N LEU A 273 13.85 -2.21 -0.34
CA LEU A 273 13.81 -1.32 0.82
C LEU A 273 14.40 -2.06 2.01
N LYS A 274 15.67 -1.77 2.31
CA LYS A 274 16.35 -2.35 3.46
C LYS A 274 16.03 -1.54 4.72
N MET A 275 15.50 -2.22 5.71
CA MET A 275 15.31 -1.67 7.05
C MET A 275 16.58 -1.78 7.89
N GLY A 276 16.87 -0.72 8.66
CA GLY A 276 17.97 -0.68 9.62
C GLY A 276 19.37 -0.59 9.00
N SER A 277 20.36 -0.25 9.83
CA SER A 277 21.72 0.13 9.42
C SER A 277 22.73 -1.02 9.35
N GLU A 278 22.30 -2.26 9.56
CA GLU A 278 23.22 -3.40 9.64
C GLU A 278 23.92 -3.69 8.30
N ARG A 279 25.25 -3.72 8.34
CA ARG A 279 26.09 -3.92 7.14
C ARG A 279 26.07 -5.35 6.60
N ALA A 280 25.89 -6.35 7.46
CA ALA A 280 25.98 -7.77 7.08
C ALA A 280 24.91 -8.15 6.05
N SER A 281 23.67 -7.67 6.23
CA SER A 281 22.56 -7.95 5.32
C SER A 281 22.54 -7.05 4.07
N ARG A 282 23.34 -5.97 4.05
CA ARG A 282 23.40 -5.01 2.95
C ARG A 282 23.86 -5.64 1.63
N ASN A 283 24.79 -6.60 1.70
CA ASN A 283 25.34 -7.23 0.51
C ASN A 283 24.28 -8.08 -0.22
N LEU A 284 23.50 -8.87 0.52
CA LEU A 284 22.40 -9.65 -0.04
C LEU A 284 21.34 -8.73 -0.65
N CYS A 285 20.89 -7.70 0.08
CA CYS A 285 19.89 -6.75 -0.45
C CYS A 285 20.35 -6.06 -1.73
N ARG A 286 21.63 -5.66 -1.80
CA ARG A 286 22.21 -5.05 -2.99
C ARG A 286 22.26 -6.03 -4.15
N GLU A 287 22.70 -7.27 -3.90
CA GLU A 287 22.76 -8.32 -4.91
C GLU A 287 21.37 -8.62 -5.50
N LEU A 288 20.35 -8.74 -4.65
CA LEU A 288 18.97 -8.96 -5.08
C LEU A 288 18.47 -7.82 -5.97
N ALA A 289 18.65 -6.57 -5.53
CA ALA A 289 18.24 -5.39 -6.30
C ALA A 289 18.94 -5.35 -7.67
N GLN A 290 20.27 -5.55 -7.69
CA GLN A 290 21.06 -5.54 -8.93
C GLN A 290 20.64 -6.64 -9.90
N LYS A 291 20.47 -7.88 -9.41
CA LYS A 291 20.05 -9.01 -10.25
C LYS A 291 18.66 -8.80 -10.84
N GLY A 292 17.75 -8.17 -10.09
CA GLY A 292 16.43 -7.81 -10.59
C GLY A 292 16.37 -6.45 -11.28
N GLY A 293 17.49 -5.85 -11.67
CA GLY A 293 17.52 -4.61 -12.45
C GLY A 293 16.94 -3.36 -11.75
N GLY A 294 16.83 -3.37 -10.42
CA GLY A 294 16.35 -2.23 -9.64
C GLY A 294 17.40 -1.70 -8.67
N THR A 295 16.94 -0.99 -7.64
CA THR A 295 17.81 -0.26 -6.70
C THR A 295 17.62 -0.69 -5.26
N LEU A 296 18.64 -0.44 -4.44
CA LEU A 296 18.59 -0.60 -2.99
C LEU A 296 18.38 0.78 -2.36
N ARG A 297 17.39 0.90 -1.47
CA ARG A 297 17.20 2.05 -0.59
C ARG A 297 17.24 1.60 0.86
N GLU A 298 17.92 2.35 1.70
CA GLU A 298 18.02 2.08 3.13
C GLU A 298 17.10 3.03 3.89
N ILE A 299 16.40 2.49 4.89
CA ILE A 299 15.52 3.21 5.78
C ILE A 299 16.13 3.11 7.18
N GLU A 300 16.70 4.22 7.65
CA GLU A 300 17.36 4.29 8.96
C GLU A 300 16.32 4.37 10.08
N ASN A 301 15.36 5.29 9.96
CA ASN A 301 14.28 5.46 10.92
C ASN A 301 12.99 4.84 10.41
N LEU A 302 12.30 4.13 11.29
CA LEU A 302 11.04 3.47 10.96
C LEU A 302 9.89 4.43 10.68
N GLU A 303 9.91 5.60 11.31
CA GLU A 303 8.91 6.64 11.09
C GLU A 303 8.89 7.14 9.64
N ASP A 304 10.02 7.04 8.93
CA ASP A 304 10.15 7.45 7.53
C ASP A 304 9.59 6.39 6.55
N LEU A 305 9.18 5.21 7.04
CA LEU A 305 8.73 4.10 6.20
C LEU A 305 7.51 4.46 5.33
N PRO A 306 6.42 5.06 5.86
CA PRO A 306 5.27 5.43 5.04
C PRO A 306 5.63 6.40 3.91
N GLU A 307 6.38 7.44 4.22
CA GLU A 307 6.79 8.45 3.23
C GLU A 307 7.75 7.86 2.19
N THR A 308 8.71 7.04 2.63
CA THR A 308 9.67 6.39 1.73
C THR A 308 8.98 5.42 0.79
N MET A 309 8.10 4.55 1.31
CA MET A 309 7.37 3.59 0.50
C MET A 309 6.44 4.30 -0.49
N TYR A 310 5.73 5.33 -0.03
CA TYR A 310 4.93 6.19 -0.90
C TYR A 310 5.76 6.81 -2.03
N SER A 311 6.88 7.46 -1.70
CA SER A 311 7.78 8.11 -2.66
C SER A 311 8.31 7.11 -3.69
N VAL A 312 8.62 5.89 -3.24
CA VAL A 312 9.11 4.83 -4.10
C VAL A 312 8.06 4.33 -5.06
N VAL A 313 6.89 3.95 -4.56
CA VAL A 313 5.78 3.48 -5.40
C VAL A 313 5.33 4.59 -6.36
N LYS A 314 5.22 5.83 -5.88
CA LYS A 314 4.92 7.00 -6.70
C LYS A 314 5.93 7.20 -7.83
N SER A 315 7.21 6.98 -7.57
CA SER A 315 8.25 7.12 -8.60
C SER A 315 8.16 6.02 -9.66
N LEU A 316 7.90 4.77 -9.23
CA LEU A 316 7.68 3.63 -10.13
C LEU A 316 6.45 3.87 -11.03
N LEU A 317 5.32 4.27 -10.43
CA LEU A 317 4.09 4.56 -11.17
C LEU A 317 4.20 5.79 -12.07
N ARG A 318 5.12 6.71 -11.77
CA ARG A 318 5.46 7.85 -12.65
C ARG A 318 6.43 7.50 -13.77
N GLY A 319 7.01 6.29 -13.73
CA GLY A 319 8.02 5.87 -14.67
C GLY A 319 9.34 6.65 -14.55
N ARG A 320 9.70 7.08 -13.34
CA ARG A 320 11.04 7.61 -13.06
C ARG A 320 11.91 6.48 -12.54
N ASP A 321 12.99 6.18 -13.24
CA ASP A 321 13.98 5.24 -12.75
C ASP A 321 14.82 5.92 -11.66
N PHE A 322 15.20 5.17 -10.64
CA PHE A 322 16.16 5.63 -9.65
C PHE A 322 17.56 5.55 -10.28
N VAL A 323 18.11 6.72 -10.62
CA VAL A 323 19.56 6.88 -10.83
C VAL A 323 20.22 7.09 -9.47
#